data_AF-A0A6S7JGU1-F1
#
_entry.id   AF-A0A6S7JGU1-F1
#
_cell.length_a   1.000
_cell.length_b   1.000
_cell.length_c   1.000
_cell.angle_alpha   90.00
_cell.angle_beta   90.00
_cell.angle_gamma   90.00
#
_symmetry.space_group_name_H-M   'P 1'
#
loop_
_entity.id
_entity.type
_entity.pdbx_description
1 polymer ?
#
loop_
_entity_poly.entity_id
_entity_poly.type
_entity_poly.pdbx_seq_one_letter_code
_entity_poly.pdbx_strand_id
1 'polypeptide(L)'
;MFKRFAQGQVFALVNRSFVAKKSLQCGSYAAPYICIRFQHKQVDLTETSSAAKEVNISEENVIKKPLSRMGPIFPLKQLTRSAKIFENLAVSSPNEQGFREAIETFKKRDVKRLRVMDFISTAVTYMEPFGVAKNVDSYNHLLDLFPRGRYHYRTVFDTLWTRYRPQIDCAVQVLTKLEENRIRPNVHTYDVVHDVFGNDSIPLNKLRRIVFWFDKFDEMYPDPLPKELPEDKQELFEMAINRMIDENMRDSVILSKV
;
A
#
# COMPACT_ATOMS: atom_id res chain seq x y z
N MET A 1 -70.15 17.71 9.51
CA MET A 1 -69.12 16.68 9.28
C MET A 1 -67.79 17.39 9.02
N PHE A 2 -67.06 17.61 10.11
CA PHE A 2 -65.87 18.48 10.25
C PHE A 2 -64.62 17.97 9.53
N LYS A 3 -63.84 18.89 8.93
CA LYS A 3 -62.39 19.15 9.11
C LYS A 3 -61.86 19.94 7.89
N ARG A 4 -60.98 20.95 7.94
CA ARG A 4 -60.33 21.85 8.93
C ARG A 4 -59.53 22.84 8.02
N PHE A 5 -59.65 24.17 8.19
CA PHE A 5 -58.68 25.05 8.88
C PHE A 5 -57.20 24.80 8.50
N ALA A 6 -56.31 25.76 8.24
CA ALA A 6 -56.26 27.21 7.98
C ALA A 6 -54.75 27.54 7.84
N GLN A 7 -54.39 28.53 6.99
CA GLN A 7 -53.31 29.54 7.11
C GLN A 7 -51.90 29.09 7.56
N GLY A 8 -50.78 29.34 6.86
CA GLY A 8 -50.33 30.56 6.19
C GLY A 8 -49.24 31.26 7.04
N GLN A 9 -48.10 31.64 6.44
CA GLN A 9 -47.02 32.63 6.82
C GLN A 9 -45.67 32.07 6.28
N VAL A 10 -45.06 32.54 5.18
CA VAL A 10 -44.36 33.81 4.87
C VAL A 10 -43.28 34.19 5.88
N PHE A 11 -42.01 34.08 5.49
CA PHE A 11 -40.99 35.13 5.74
C PHE A 11 -39.77 34.91 4.82
N ALA A 12 -39.60 35.84 3.88
CA ALA A 12 -38.34 36.09 3.19
C ALA A 12 -37.68 37.29 3.87
N LEU A 13 -36.38 37.23 4.13
CA LEU A 13 -35.42 38.36 4.17
C LEU A 13 -34.01 37.74 4.11
N VAL A 14 -33.28 37.90 3.01
CA VAL A 14 -32.17 38.87 2.85
C VAL A 14 -30.94 38.49 3.70
N ASN A 15 -29.87 37.98 3.08
CA ASN A 15 -28.80 38.83 2.56
C ASN A 15 -27.68 38.05 1.86
N ARG A 16 -27.10 38.78 0.92
CA ARG A 16 -26.05 38.42 -0.03
C ARG A 16 -24.69 38.61 0.63
N SER A 17 -23.90 37.56 0.81
CA SER A 17 -22.44 37.68 0.93
C SER A 17 -21.78 36.48 0.27
N PHE A 18 -21.32 36.74 -0.94
CA PHE A 18 -20.65 35.87 -1.86
C PHE A 18 -19.19 35.71 -1.40
N VAL A 19 -18.83 34.58 -0.80
CA VAL A 19 -17.44 34.10 -0.77
C VAL A 19 -17.45 32.62 -1.10
N ALA A 20 -16.96 32.33 -2.30
CA ALA A 20 -16.87 31.01 -2.87
C ALA A 20 -15.97 30.11 -2.03
N LYS A 21 -16.57 29.11 -1.38
CA LYS A 21 -15.91 27.83 -1.10
C LYS A 21 -16.72 26.76 -1.80
N LYS A 22 -16.21 26.29 -2.95
CA LYS A 22 -16.64 25.04 -3.57
C LYS A 22 -16.31 23.92 -2.58
N SER A 23 -17.25 23.60 -1.70
CA SER A 23 -17.23 22.36 -0.94
C SER A 23 -17.54 21.22 -1.92
N LEU A 24 -16.59 20.29 -2.01
CA LEU A 24 -16.82 18.96 -2.55
C LEU A 24 -18.00 18.35 -1.80
N GLN A 25 -19.18 18.32 -2.42
CA GLN A 25 -20.26 17.45 -1.99
C GLN A 25 -19.91 16.03 -2.42
N CYS A 26 -19.08 15.35 -1.63
CA CYS A 26 -19.03 13.89 -1.64
C CYS A 26 -20.25 13.39 -0.85
N GLY A 27 -21.35 13.18 -1.57
CA GLY A 27 -22.50 12.43 -1.07
C GLY A 27 -22.16 10.95 -1.04
N SER A 28 -21.67 10.44 0.09
CA SER A 28 -21.80 9.05 0.54
C SER A 28 -21.11 8.93 1.90
N TYR A 29 -21.79 8.36 2.88
CA TYR A 29 -21.30 8.13 4.23
C TYR A 29 -20.18 7.09 4.24
N ALA A 30 -18.98 7.47 3.79
CA ALA A 30 -17.76 6.68 3.88
C ALA A 30 -16.75 7.42 4.78
N ALA A 31 -16.67 6.97 6.02
CA ALA A 31 -15.54 7.10 6.94
C ALA A 31 -14.46 8.16 6.58
N PRO A 32 -14.65 9.45 6.91
CA PRO A 32 -13.67 10.53 6.65
C PRO A 32 -12.29 10.26 7.30
N TYR A 33 -12.22 9.35 8.26
CA TYR A 33 -11.02 9.00 9.03
C TYR A 33 -9.88 8.42 8.17
N ILE A 34 -10.19 7.69 7.09
CA ILE A 34 -9.17 7.00 6.28
C ILE A 34 -8.48 7.99 5.32
N CYS A 35 -9.26 8.82 4.62
CA CYS A 35 -8.70 9.80 3.68
C CYS A 35 -7.91 10.90 4.41
N ILE A 36 -8.38 11.33 5.60
CA ILE A 36 -7.69 12.33 6.43
C ILE A 36 -6.33 11.80 6.93
N ARG A 37 -6.24 10.54 7.38
CA ARG A 37 -4.96 9.95 7.85
C ARG A 37 -3.95 9.73 6.72
N PHE A 38 -4.41 9.33 5.53
CA PHE A 38 -3.56 9.22 4.35
C PHE A 38 -2.96 10.59 3.95
N GLN A 39 -3.73 11.67 4.09
CA GLN A 39 -3.26 13.02 3.80
C GLN A 39 -2.27 13.55 4.85
N HIS A 40 -2.51 13.30 6.15
CA HIS A 40 -1.60 13.74 7.21
C HIS A 40 -0.21 13.11 7.12
N LYS A 41 -0.10 11.81 6.78
CA LYS A 41 1.20 11.10 6.72
C LYS A 41 2.05 11.46 5.49
N GLN A 42 1.44 12.02 4.43
CA GLN A 42 2.18 12.52 3.26
C GLN A 42 2.98 13.78 3.60
N VAL A 43 2.44 14.66 4.46
CA VAL A 43 3.14 15.87 4.92
C VAL A 43 4.44 15.45 5.64
N ASP A 44 4.37 14.49 6.56
CA ASP A 44 5.52 13.97 7.31
C ASP A 44 6.59 13.28 6.40
N LEU A 45 6.15 12.57 5.35
CA LEU A 45 7.05 11.91 4.38
C LEU A 45 7.68 12.91 3.40
N THR A 46 6.98 13.98 3.04
CA THR A 46 7.53 15.02 2.15
C THR A 46 8.55 15.90 2.86
N GLU A 47 8.37 16.18 4.16
CA GLU A 47 9.31 16.92 4.98
C GLU A 47 10.63 16.17 5.16
N THR A 48 10.57 14.84 5.39
CA THR A 48 11.76 13.98 5.48
C THR A 48 12.48 13.78 4.13
N SER A 49 11.76 13.80 3.00
CA SER A 49 12.37 13.70 1.66
C SER A 49 13.08 14.97 1.19
N SER A 50 12.68 16.15 1.71
CA SER A 50 13.30 17.44 1.33
C SER A 50 14.63 17.71 2.05
N ALA A 51 14.90 17.00 3.16
CA ALA A 51 16.15 17.09 3.92
C ALA A 51 17.24 16.11 3.46
N ALA A 52 16.88 15.10 2.64
CA ALA A 52 17.83 14.10 2.16
C ALA A 52 18.34 14.46 0.76
N LYS A 53 19.36 15.33 0.70
CA LYS A 53 20.15 15.56 -0.52
C LYS A 53 21.51 14.86 -0.39
N GLU A 54 21.71 13.90 -1.29
CA GLU A 54 22.97 13.34 -1.81
C GLU A 54 24.04 12.89 -0.80
N VAL A 55 24.03 11.59 -0.49
CA VAL A 55 25.24 10.86 -0.08
C VAL A 55 25.55 9.83 -1.16
N ASN A 56 26.62 10.09 -1.91
CA ASN A 56 27.30 9.09 -2.73
C ASN A 56 27.86 8.03 -1.80
N ILE A 57 27.29 6.82 -1.81
CA ILE A 57 27.86 5.66 -1.13
C ILE A 57 28.41 4.75 -2.21
N SER A 58 29.73 4.75 -2.30
CA SER A 58 30.55 3.80 -3.02
C SER A 58 30.19 2.38 -2.64
N GLU A 59 29.91 1.58 -3.66
CA GLU A 59 29.83 0.14 -3.61
C GLU A 59 31.11 -0.42 -2.98
N GLU A 60 31.00 -1.16 -1.87
CA GLU A 60 31.81 -2.36 -1.65
C GLU A 60 31.38 -3.16 -0.40
N ASN A 61 31.24 -4.48 -0.61
CA ASN A 61 31.42 -5.55 0.37
C ASN A 61 30.29 -5.87 1.38
N VAL A 62 29.09 -6.19 0.87
CA VAL A 62 28.16 -7.07 1.59
C VAL A 62 28.54 -8.53 1.32
N ILE A 63 29.08 -9.16 2.37
CA ILE A 63 29.35 -10.60 2.47
C ILE A 63 28.11 -11.39 2.02
N LYS A 64 28.18 -11.99 0.83
CA LYS A 64 27.17 -12.94 0.34
C LYS A 64 27.24 -14.19 1.20
N LYS A 65 26.46 -14.27 2.29
CA LYS A 65 26.10 -15.57 2.84
C LYS A 65 25.34 -16.32 1.75
N PRO A 66 25.76 -17.54 1.35
CA PRO A 66 24.98 -18.33 0.41
C PRO A 66 23.64 -18.60 1.06
N LEU A 67 22.57 -18.03 0.49
CA LEU A 67 21.22 -18.18 1.01
C LEU A 67 20.94 -19.68 1.11
N SER A 68 20.69 -20.12 2.35
CA SER A 68 20.33 -21.48 2.70
C SER A 68 19.26 -21.99 1.74
N ARG A 69 19.49 -23.18 1.15
CA ARG A 69 18.55 -23.94 0.35
C ARG A 69 17.27 -24.21 1.16
N MET A 70 16.34 -23.28 1.14
CA MET A 70 14.93 -23.57 1.32
C MET A 70 14.39 -23.78 -0.08
N GLY A 71 14.14 -25.05 -0.39
CA GLY A 71 13.64 -25.45 -1.70
C GLY A 71 12.34 -24.73 -2.06
N PRO A 72 12.02 -24.63 -3.36
CA PRO A 72 10.81 -23.94 -3.80
C PRO A 72 9.60 -24.69 -3.27
N ILE A 73 8.90 -24.12 -2.29
CA ILE A 73 7.50 -24.45 -2.06
C ILE A 73 6.78 -23.84 -3.26
N PHE A 74 6.63 -24.56 -4.37
CA PHE A 74 5.50 -24.58 -5.33
C PHE A 74 5.88 -25.39 -6.58
N PRO A 75 5.04 -26.35 -7.03
CA PRO A 75 5.30 -27.13 -8.23
C PRO A 75 4.94 -26.33 -9.50
N LEU A 76 5.84 -25.49 -10.02
CA LEU A 76 5.68 -24.98 -11.39
C LEU A 76 6.18 -26.00 -12.40
N LYS A 77 5.44 -27.11 -12.53
CA LYS A 77 5.68 -28.14 -13.56
C LYS A 77 5.12 -27.75 -14.93
N GLN A 78 4.53 -26.56 -15.07
CA GLN A 78 4.05 -26.03 -16.35
C GLN A 78 4.56 -24.61 -16.55
N LEU A 79 5.49 -24.45 -17.48
CA LEU A 79 6.04 -23.16 -17.88
C LEU A 79 4.94 -22.35 -18.59
N THR A 80 4.20 -21.55 -17.82
CA THR A 80 3.17 -20.67 -18.36
C THR A 80 3.80 -19.67 -19.33
N ARG A 81 3.02 -19.20 -20.32
CA ARG A 81 3.52 -18.23 -21.30
C ARG A 81 4.03 -16.93 -20.66
N SER A 82 3.53 -16.58 -19.47
CA SER A 82 3.98 -15.43 -18.69
C SER A 82 5.36 -15.66 -18.08
N ALA A 83 5.67 -16.86 -17.58
CA ALA A 83 6.99 -17.19 -17.05
C ALA A 83 8.10 -16.97 -18.09
N LYS A 84 7.87 -17.36 -19.35
CA LYS A 84 8.81 -17.12 -20.46
C LYS A 84 9.14 -15.63 -20.67
N ILE A 85 8.19 -14.73 -20.42
CA ILE A 85 8.43 -13.28 -20.55
C ILE A 85 9.41 -12.84 -19.48
N PHE A 86 9.19 -13.26 -18.23
CA PHE A 86 10.06 -12.92 -17.12
C PHE A 86 11.43 -13.59 -17.21
N GLU A 87 11.53 -14.83 -17.68
CA GLU A 87 12.81 -15.51 -17.89
C GLU A 87 13.67 -14.80 -18.93
N ASN A 88 13.08 -14.42 -20.08
CA ASN A 88 13.80 -13.68 -21.11
C ASN A 88 14.31 -12.32 -20.60
N LEU A 89 13.49 -11.63 -19.80
CA LEU A 89 13.84 -10.33 -19.24
C LEU A 89 14.81 -10.45 -18.06
N ALA A 90 14.76 -11.52 -17.27
CA ALA A 90 15.72 -11.76 -16.19
C ALA A 90 17.15 -11.94 -16.74
N VAL A 91 17.28 -12.54 -17.94
CA VAL A 91 18.57 -12.65 -18.64
C VAL A 91 19.03 -11.28 -19.17
N SER A 92 18.11 -10.46 -19.69
CA SER A 92 18.47 -9.19 -20.32
C SER A 92 18.67 -8.04 -19.33
N SER A 93 17.79 -7.90 -18.35
CA SER A 93 17.70 -6.77 -17.42
C SER A 93 17.06 -7.20 -16.08
N PRO A 94 17.83 -7.72 -15.11
CA PRO A 94 17.34 -8.16 -13.80
C PRO A 94 17.04 -7.00 -12.83
N ASN A 95 16.53 -5.88 -13.36
CA ASN A 95 16.27 -4.64 -12.62
C ASN A 95 14.77 -4.31 -12.60
N GLU A 96 14.39 -3.33 -11.79
CA GLU A 96 13.01 -2.80 -11.75
C GLU A 96 12.48 -2.37 -13.13
N GLN A 97 13.35 -1.84 -13.98
CA GLN A 97 13.00 -1.44 -15.35
C GLN A 97 12.56 -2.64 -16.19
N GLY A 98 13.25 -3.78 -16.07
CA GLY A 98 12.88 -5.01 -16.77
C GLY A 98 11.53 -5.56 -16.29
N PHE A 99 11.24 -5.43 -15.00
CA PHE A 99 9.92 -5.79 -14.46
C PHE A 99 8.80 -4.90 -15.02
N ARG A 100 9.03 -3.57 -15.09
CA ARG A 100 8.07 -2.64 -15.71
C ARG A 100 7.86 -2.93 -17.19
N GLU A 101 8.93 -3.21 -17.92
CA GLU A 101 8.87 -3.61 -19.33
C GLU A 101 8.06 -4.89 -19.54
N ALA A 102 8.17 -5.86 -18.63
CA ALA A 102 7.37 -7.09 -18.65
C ALA A 102 5.87 -6.78 -18.58
N ILE A 103 5.48 -5.87 -17.68
CA ILE A 103 4.10 -5.42 -17.50
C ILE A 103 3.61 -4.68 -18.74
N GLU A 104 4.40 -3.76 -19.30
CA GLU A 104 4.05 -3.04 -20.52
C GLU A 104 3.90 -3.95 -21.74
N THR A 105 4.81 -4.92 -21.89
CA THR A 105 4.74 -5.95 -22.94
C THR A 105 3.49 -6.80 -22.79
N PHE A 106 3.08 -7.07 -21.55
CA PHE A 106 1.83 -7.77 -21.28
C PHE A 106 0.60 -6.91 -21.63
N LYS A 107 0.58 -5.63 -21.24
CA LYS A 107 -0.50 -4.68 -21.58
C LYS A 107 -0.70 -4.56 -23.09
N LYS A 108 0.38 -4.55 -23.88
CA LYS A 108 0.34 -4.51 -25.36
C LYS A 108 -0.25 -5.77 -26.00
N ARG A 109 -0.18 -6.93 -25.33
CA ARG A 109 -0.64 -8.23 -25.86
C ARG A 109 -2.06 -8.53 -25.41
N ASP A 110 -3.07 -8.09 -26.18
CA ASP A 110 -4.52 -8.31 -26.01
C ASP A 110 -4.90 -9.27 -24.88
N VAL A 111 -5.42 -8.69 -23.79
CA VAL A 111 -5.45 -9.32 -22.48
C VAL A 111 -6.77 -10.05 -22.23
N LYS A 112 -6.74 -11.40 -22.24
CA LYS A 112 -7.88 -12.21 -21.76
C LYS A 112 -7.84 -12.32 -20.24
N ARG A 113 -9.02 -12.37 -19.58
CA ARG A 113 -9.16 -12.38 -18.10
C ARG A 113 -8.35 -13.46 -17.39
N LEU A 114 -8.37 -14.70 -17.89
CA LEU A 114 -7.62 -15.82 -17.31
C LEU A 114 -6.11 -15.56 -17.36
N ARG A 115 -5.64 -14.97 -18.47
CA ARG A 115 -4.21 -14.68 -18.67
C ARG A 115 -3.69 -13.57 -17.75
N VAL A 116 -4.54 -12.66 -17.27
CA VAL A 116 -4.15 -11.63 -16.28
C VAL A 116 -3.78 -12.28 -14.96
N MET A 117 -4.62 -13.19 -14.48
CA MET A 117 -4.41 -13.85 -13.21
C MET A 117 -3.13 -14.69 -13.23
N ASP A 118 -2.93 -15.47 -14.31
CA ASP A 118 -1.72 -16.26 -14.50
C ASP A 118 -0.49 -15.37 -14.55
N PHE A 119 -0.57 -14.22 -15.24
CA PHE A 119 0.52 -13.27 -15.32
C PHE A 119 0.85 -12.67 -13.95
N ILE A 120 -0.15 -12.19 -13.20
CA ILE A 120 0.04 -11.61 -11.87
C ILE A 120 0.63 -12.64 -10.91
N SER A 121 0.10 -13.86 -10.88
CA SER A 121 0.62 -14.94 -10.03
C SER A 121 2.08 -15.25 -10.35
N THR A 122 2.44 -15.34 -11.64
CA THR A 122 3.86 -15.47 -12.00
C THR A 122 4.69 -14.25 -11.61
N ALA A 123 4.17 -13.04 -11.84
CA ALA A 123 4.90 -11.80 -11.57
C ALA A 123 5.26 -11.67 -10.09
N VAL A 124 4.33 -12.02 -9.19
CA VAL A 124 4.55 -12.07 -7.74
C VAL A 124 5.71 -12.99 -7.38
N THR A 125 5.80 -14.18 -7.98
CA THR A 125 6.93 -15.11 -7.77
C THR A 125 8.25 -14.52 -8.28
N TYR A 126 8.22 -13.76 -9.38
CA TYR A 126 9.41 -13.10 -9.93
C TYR A 126 9.75 -11.76 -9.24
N MET A 127 8.98 -11.26 -8.27
CA MET A 127 9.36 -10.00 -7.60
C MET A 127 10.65 -10.12 -6.76
N GLU A 128 10.87 -11.28 -6.15
CA GLU A 128 12.08 -11.57 -5.37
C GLU A 128 13.35 -11.61 -6.23
N PRO A 129 13.44 -12.38 -7.34
CA PRO A 129 14.65 -12.43 -8.15
C PRO A 129 14.97 -11.10 -8.85
N PHE A 130 13.98 -10.26 -9.13
CA PHE A 130 14.20 -8.92 -9.69
C PHE A 130 14.54 -7.87 -8.61
N GLY A 131 14.49 -8.23 -7.31
CA GLY A 131 14.75 -7.29 -6.20
C GLY A 131 13.65 -6.23 -6.01
N VAL A 132 12.52 -6.38 -6.68
CA VAL A 132 11.41 -5.42 -6.73
C VAL A 132 10.42 -5.62 -5.57
N ALA A 133 10.58 -6.70 -4.80
CA ALA A 133 9.67 -7.08 -3.72
C ALA A 133 9.38 -5.96 -2.71
N LYS A 134 10.32 -5.03 -2.48
CA LYS A 134 10.19 -3.90 -1.53
C LYS A 134 9.51 -2.65 -2.11
N ASN A 135 9.32 -2.55 -3.43
CA ASN A 135 8.84 -1.34 -4.08
C ASN A 135 7.31 -1.32 -4.19
N VAL A 136 6.67 -0.26 -3.68
CA VAL A 136 5.21 -0.10 -3.70
C VAL A 136 4.67 0.00 -5.13
N ASP A 137 5.37 0.72 -6.01
CA ASP A 137 4.90 1.05 -7.35
C ASP A 137 4.72 -0.18 -8.25
N SER A 138 5.55 -1.19 -8.05
CA SER A 138 5.41 -2.45 -8.78
C SER A 138 4.13 -3.21 -8.42
N TYR A 139 3.69 -3.16 -7.16
CA TYR A 139 2.38 -3.68 -6.78
C TYR A 139 1.24 -2.86 -7.39
N ASN A 140 1.38 -1.53 -7.43
CA ASN A 140 0.40 -0.64 -8.05
C ASN A 140 0.22 -0.99 -9.54
N HIS A 141 1.33 -1.21 -10.26
CA HIS A 141 1.30 -1.62 -11.66
C HIS A 141 0.66 -2.99 -11.88
N LEU A 142 0.84 -3.94 -10.96
CA LEU A 142 0.14 -5.23 -11.01
C LEU A 142 -1.36 -5.09 -10.79
N LEU A 143 -1.78 -4.23 -9.85
CA LEU A 143 -3.19 -3.98 -9.57
C LEU A 143 -3.89 -3.21 -10.71
N ASP A 144 -3.16 -2.36 -11.44
CA ASP A 144 -3.68 -1.63 -12.60
C ASP A 144 -3.89 -2.53 -13.84
N LEU A 145 -3.43 -3.80 -13.81
CA LEU A 145 -3.75 -4.77 -14.87
C LEU A 145 -5.22 -5.23 -14.85
N PHE A 146 -5.91 -5.03 -13.74
CA PHE A 146 -7.32 -5.38 -13.64
C PHE A 146 -8.21 -4.35 -14.35
N PRO A 147 -9.30 -4.78 -15.02
CA PRO A 147 -10.22 -3.87 -15.68
C PRO A 147 -10.98 -3.02 -14.65
N ARG A 148 -10.95 -1.69 -14.83
CA ARG A 148 -11.64 -0.71 -13.97
C ARG A 148 -13.16 -0.84 -14.04
N GLY A 149 -13.85 -0.56 -12.93
CA GLY A 149 -15.31 -0.54 -12.86
C GLY A 149 -16.00 -1.91 -12.96
N ARG A 150 -15.28 -3.00 -13.25
CA ARG A 150 -15.91 -4.28 -13.59
C ARG A 150 -16.36 -5.09 -12.38
N TYR A 151 -15.67 -4.93 -11.25
CA TYR A 151 -15.89 -5.73 -10.05
C TYR A 151 -16.72 -5.01 -8.97
N HIS A 152 -17.31 -3.87 -9.33
CA HIS A 152 -18.13 -3.08 -8.40
C HIS A 152 -19.38 -3.85 -8.00
N TYR A 153 -19.67 -3.83 -6.71
CA TYR A 153 -20.94 -4.28 -6.17
C TYR A 153 -22.05 -3.29 -6.54
N ARG A 154 -23.20 -3.80 -6.96
CA ARG A 154 -24.35 -2.96 -7.34
C ARG A 154 -25.32 -2.80 -6.17
N THR A 155 -25.39 -3.81 -5.32
CA THR A 155 -26.35 -3.91 -4.22
C THR A 155 -25.63 -4.14 -2.91
N VAL A 156 -26.20 -3.67 -1.80
CA VAL A 156 -25.73 -3.98 -0.44
C VAL A 156 -25.74 -5.49 -0.13
N PHE A 157 -26.64 -6.25 -0.74
CA PHE A 157 -26.66 -7.71 -0.57
C PHE A 157 -25.50 -8.40 -1.29
N ASP A 158 -24.98 -7.81 -2.38
CA ASP A 158 -23.81 -8.35 -3.08
C ASP A 158 -22.55 -8.22 -2.23
N THR A 159 -22.50 -7.26 -1.29
CA THR A 159 -21.38 -7.07 -0.36
C THR A 159 -21.44 -8.04 0.82
N LEU A 160 -22.65 -8.41 1.26
CA LEU A 160 -22.86 -9.37 2.34
C LEU A 160 -22.68 -10.81 1.86
N TRP A 161 -23.20 -11.14 0.67
CA TRP A 161 -23.08 -12.46 0.05
C TRP A 161 -22.26 -12.39 -1.24
N THR A 162 -20.99 -12.07 -1.07
CA THR A 162 -20.05 -11.95 -2.19
C THR A 162 -19.90 -13.29 -2.90
N ARG A 163 -20.29 -13.33 -4.19
CA ARG A 163 -20.00 -14.50 -5.03
C ARG A 163 -18.50 -14.64 -5.22
N TYR A 164 -18.01 -15.87 -5.08
CA TYR A 164 -16.65 -16.24 -5.38
C TYR A 164 -16.22 -15.75 -6.78
N ARG A 165 -15.14 -14.98 -6.85
CA ARG A 165 -14.49 -14.59 -8.10
C ARG A 165 -12.97 -14.72 -7.97
N PRO A 166 -12.30 -15.48 -8.84
CA PRO A 166 -10.86 -15.75 -8.70
C PRO A 166 -9.99 -14.49 -8.87
N GLN A 167 -10.46 -13.46 -9.59
CA GLN A 167 -9.70 -12.21 -9.75
C GLN A 167 -9.64 -11.39 -8.45
N ILE A 168 -10.70 -11.45 -7.64
CA ILE A 168 -10.72 -10.80 -6.33
C ILE A 168 -9.72 -11.48 -5.41
N ASP A 169 -9.70 -12.82 -5.39
CA ASP A 169 -8.72 -13.58 -4.61
C ASP A 169 -7.29 -13.29 -5.05
N CYS A 170 -7.04 -13.24 -6.37
CA CYS A 170 -5.72 -12.91 -6.91
C CYS A 170 -5.27 -11.51 -6.47
N ALA A 171 -6.16 -10.51 -6.49
CA ALA A 171 -5.84 -9.18 -5.96
C ALA A 171 -5.57 -9.21 -4.44
N VAL A 172 -6.33 -10.01 -3.68
CA VAL A 172 -6.06 -10.22 -2.24
C VAL A 172 -4.70 -10.89 -2.02
N GLN A 173 -4.28 -11.82 -2.88
CA GLN A 173 -2.95 -12.45 -2.82
C GLN A 173 -1.84 -11.42 -3.06
N VAL A 174 -1.99 -10.52 -4.04
CA VAL A 174 -1.05 -9.41 -4.27
C VAL A 174 -0.96 -8.51 -3.05
N LEU A 175 -2.09 -8.13 -2.46
CA LEU A 175 -2.12 -7.32 -1.24
C LEU A 175 -1.55 -8.04 -0.02
N THR A 176 -1.75 -9.36 0.07
CA THR A 176 -1.16 -10.19 1.13
C THR A 176 0.35 -10.26 0.99
N LYS A 177 0.88 -10.35 -0.24
CA LYS A 177 2.32 -10.29 -0.50
C LYS A 177 2.92 -8.92 -0.16
N LEU A 178 2.20 -7.85 -0.45
CA LEU A 178 2.57 -6.50 -0.03
C LEU A 178 2.66 -6.37 1.51
N GLU A 179 1.72 -6.98 2.23
CA GLU A 179 1.72 -7.06 3.70
C GLU A 179 2.86 -7.93 4.25
N GLU A 180 3.10 -9.11 3.67
CA GLU A 180 4.22 -10.00 4.05
C GLU A 180 5.57 -9.29 3.93
N ASN A 181 5.75 -8.48 2.88
CA ASN A 181 6.94 -7.66 2.67
C ASN A 181 7.00 -6.40 3.56
N ARG A 182 6.04 -6.21 4.47
CA ARG A 182 5.94 -5.09 5.43
C ARG A 182 5.90 -3.73 4.75
N ILE A 183 5.29 -3.65 3.58
CA ILE A 183 5.22 -2.43 2.80
C ILE A 183 3.92 -1.71 3.11
N ARG A 184 4.03 -0.42 3.45
CA ARG A 184 2.87 0.43 3.68
C ARG A 184 2.24 0.84 2.34
N PRO A 185 0.93 0.64 2.14
CA PRO A 185 0.26 1.07 0.92
C PRO A 185 0.28 2.60 0.74
N ASN A 186 0.33 3.06 -0.52
CA ASN A 186 0.25 4.47 -0.87
C ASN A 186 -1.22 4.89 -1.14
N VAL A 187 -1.47 6.20 -1.19
CA VAL A 187 -2.74 6.80 -1.66
C VAL A 187 -3.06 6.29 -3.06
N HIS A 188 -2.06 6.25 -3.95
CA HIS A 188 -2.24 5.73 -5.30
C HIS A 188 -2.70 4.26 -5.29
N THR A 189 -2.20 3.44 -4.37
CA THR A 189 -2.65 2.05 -4.19
C THR A 189 -4.13 1.99 -3.83
N TYR A 190 -4.59 2.88 -2.94
CA TYR A 190 -5.99 2.99 -2.58
C TYR A 190 -6.86 3.37 -3.79
N ASP A 191 -6.46 4.38 -4.55
CA ASP A 191 -7.20 4.87 -5.71
C ASP A 191 -7.34 3.78 -6.79
N VAL A 192 -6.25 3.05 -7.09
CA VAL A 192 -6.27 1.94 -8.06
C VAL A 192 -7.23 0.84 -7.60
N VAL A 193 -7.16 0.42 -6.33
CA VAL A 193 -8.04 -0.65 -5.81
C VAL A 193 -9.49 -0.19 -5.76
N HIS A 194 -9.74 1.07 -5.40
CA HIS A 194 -11.06 1.67 -5.40
C HIS A 194 -11.65 1.72 -6.81
N ASP A 195 -10.91 2.20 -7.80
CA ASP A 195 -11.35 2.30 -9.20
C ASP A 195 -11.59 0.94 -9.86
N VAL A 196 -10.86 -0.09 -9.45
CA VAL A 196 -11.00 -1.45 -9.99
C VAL A 196 -12.17 -2.18 -9.34
N PHE A 197 -12.19 -2.25 -8.00
CA PHE A 197 -13.07 -3.12 -7.25
C PHE A 197 -14.25 -2.42 -6.59
N GLY A 198 -14.16 -1.11 -6.36
CA GLY A 198 -15.17 -0.31 -5.68
C GLY A 198 -15.01 -0.25 -4.16
N ASN A 199 -15.81 0.61 -3.54
CA ASN A 199 -15.68 1.00 -2.13
C ASN A 199 -15.85 -0.14 -1.11
N ASP A 200 -16.78 -1.08 -1.33
CA ASP A 200 -17.08 -2.12 -0.34
C ASP A 200 -16.43 -3.46 -0.68
N SER A 201 -15.45 -3.43 -1.57
CA SER A 201 -14.78 -4.63 -2.08
C SER A 201 -13.89 -5.33 -1.06
N ILE A 202 -13.78 -6.66 -1.19
CA ILE A 202 -12.92 -7.50 -0.34
C ILE A 202 -11.45 -7.02 -0.39
N PRO A 203 -10.86 -6.71 -1.57
CA PRO A 203 -9.48 -6.21 -1.63
C PRO A 203 -9.33 -4.86 -0.94
N LEU A 204 -10.28 -3.93 -1.11
CA LEU A 204 -10.21 -2.63 -0.46
C LEU A 204 -10.36 -2.74 1.07
N ASN A 205 -11.23 -3.64 1.54
CA ASN A 205 -11.33 -3.95 2.97
C ASN A 205 -10.04 -4.56 3.53
N LYS A 206 -9.35 -5.43 2.78
CA LYS A 206 -8.01 -5.93 3.15
C LYS A 206 -7.00 -4.79 3.22
N LEU A 207 -6.99 -3.89 2.23
CA LEU A 207 -6.11 -2.72 2.20
C LEU A 207 -6.32 -1.82 3.43
N ARG A 208 -7.58 -1.52 3.76
CA ARG A 208 -7.94 -0.73 4.96
C ARG A 208 -7.43 -1.40 6.24
N ARG A 209 -7.55 -2.72 6.36
CA ARG A 209 -7.02 -3.47 7.50
C ARG A 209 -5.50 -3.38 7.59
N ILE A 210 -4.79 -3.50 6.47
CA ILE A 210 -3.32 -3.36 6.44
C ILE A 210 -2.91 -1.98 6.97
N VAL A 211 -3.52 -0.91 6.44
CA VAL A 211 -3.23 0.47 6.86
C VAL A 211 -3.54 0.67 8.34
N PHE A 212 -4.72 0.24 8.77
CA PHE A 212 -5.15 0.35 10.17
C PHE A 212 -4.18 -0.36 11.11
N TRP A 213 -3.81 -1.61 10.81
CA TRP A 213 -2.91 -2.37 11.67
C TRP A 213 -1.49 -1.82 11.64
N PHE A 214 -0.97 -1.37 10.51
CA PHE A 214 0.34 -0.70 10.49
C PHE A 214 0.36 0.58 11.34
N ASP A 215 -0.69 1.40 11.30
CA ASP A 215 -0.78 2.57 12.18
C ASP A 215 -0.86 2.18 13.65
N LYS A 216 -1.56 1.10 13.98
CA LYS A 216 -1.62 0.58 15.35
C LYS A 216 -0.31 -0.05 15.81
N PHE A 217 0.43 -0.69 14.91
CA PHE A 217 1.78 -1.17 15.22
C PHE A 217 2.70 0.02 15.52
N ASP A 218 2.67 1.07 14.70
CA ASP A 218 3.46 2.28 14.94
C ASP A 218 3.14 2.90 16.33
N GLU A 219 1.85 2.95 16.72
CA GLU A 219 1.42 3.48 18.03
C GLU A 219 1.83 2.60 19.22
N MET A 220 1.88 1.28 19.05
CA MET A 220 2.27 0.34 20.12
C MET A 220 3.78 0.37 20.44
N TYR A 221 4.61 0.89 19.54
CA TYR A 221 6.06 1.00 19.72
C TYR A 221 6.45 2.48 19.92
N PRO A 222 6.41 3.01 21.17
CA PRO A 222 6.61 4.45 21.44
C PRO A 222 7.97 4.97 20.96
N ASP A 223 9.01 4.15 21.02
CA ASP A 223 10.35 4.46 20.51
C ASP A 223 10.68 3.57 19.30
N PRO A 224 10.25 3.86 18.06
CA PRO A 224 10.61 3.02 16.92
C PRO A 224 12.12 3.08 16.64
N LEU A 225 12.70 1.96 16.15
CA LEU A 225 14.08 1.98 15.69
C LEU A 225 14.20 2.81 14.41
N PRO A 226 15.33 3.50 14.18
CA PRO A 226 15.60 4.11 12.89
C PRO A 226 15.58 3.02 11.79
N LYS A 227 15.08 3.39 10.61
CA LYS A 227 14.90 2.45 9.48
C LYS A 227 16.23 1.87 9.00
N GLU A 228 17.28 2.67 9.08
CA GLU A 228 18.66 2.28 8.83
C GLU A 228 19.39 2.34 10.16
N LEU A 229 20.00 1.22 10.54
CA LEU A 229 20.75 1.11 11.78
C LEU A 229 22.17 1.66 11.54
N PRO A 230 22.75 2.38 12.52
CA PRO A 230 24.15 2.75 12.44
C PRO A 230 25.02 1.50 12.35
N GLU A 231 26.03 1.51 11.48
CA GLU A 231 26.98 0.41 11.32
C GLU A 231 27.95 0.33 12.50
N ASP A 232 28.22 1.48 13.13
CA ASP A 232 29.10 1.60 14.27
C ASP A 232 28.53 0.91 15.50
N LYS A 233 29.27 -0.09 15.99
CA LYS A 233 28.85 -0.92 17.14
C LYS A 233 28.62 -0.09 18.39
N GLN A 234 29.42 0.97 18.61
CA GLN A 234 29.30 1.82 19.79
C GLN A 234 27.96 2.56 19.81
N GLU A 235 27.57 3.18 18.69
CA GLU A 235 26.27 3.86 18.55
C GLU A 235 25.11 2.88 18.67
N LEU A 236 25.25 1.67 18.11
CA LEU A 236 24.25 0.61 18.25
C LEU A 236 24.07 0.19 19.71
N PHE A 237 25.17 0.03 20.47
CA PHE A 237 25.11 -0.29 21.89
C PHE A 237 24.50 0.85 22.70
N GLU A 238 24.85 2.10 22.42
CA GLU A 238 24.26 3.28 23.06
C GLU A 238 22.74 3.33 22.82
N MET A 239 22.30 3.11 21.58
CA MET A 239 20.87 3.06 21.24
C MET A 239 20.14 1.91 21.95
N ALA A 240 20.77 0.72 22.04
CA ALA A 240 20.20 -0.41 22.77
C ALA A 240 20.08 -0.13 24.28
N ILE A 241 21.12 0.45 24.88
CA ILE A 241 21.15 0.83 26.30
C ILE A 241 20.09 1.89 26.58
N ASN A 242 20.00 2.95 25.77
CA ASN A 242 18.98 3.99 25.91
C ASN A 242 17.55 3.43 25.86
N ARG A 243 17.35 2.34 25.14
CA ARG A 243 16.07 1.64 25.02
C ARG A 243 15.77 0.69 26.18
N MET A 244 16.80 0.12 26.82
CA MET A 244 16.67 -0.72 28.01
C MET A 244 16.45 0.09 29.29
N ILE A 245 16.97 1.33 29.33
CA ILE A 245 16.89 2.20 30.49
C ILE A 245 15.50 2.85 30.57
N ASP A 246 14.82 2.68 31.71
CA ASP A 246 13.58 3.40 32.06
C ASP A 246 13.82 4.92 32.08
N GLU A 247 12.81 5.71 31.70
CA GLU A 247 12.94 7.19 31.63
C GLU A 247 13.50 7.80 32.93
N ASN A 248 13.09 7.29 34.10
CA ASN A 248 13.58 7.74 35.41
C ASN A 248 15.08 7.51 35.64
N MET A 249 15.68 6.51 35.00
CA MET A 249 17.13 6.27 35.09
C MET A 249 17.92 7.10 34.08
N ARG A 250 17.34 7.49 32.92
CA ARG A 250 18.03 8.32 31.91
C ARG A 250 18.46 9.67 32.50
N ASP A 251 17.60 10.30 33.29
CA ASP A 251 17.89 11.59 33.93
C ASP A 251 19.09 11.51 34.89
N SER A 252 19.24 10.40 35.62
CA SER A 252 20.36 10.19 36.54
C SER A 252 21.71 10.02 35.83
N VAL A 253 21.72 9.40 34.65
CA VAL A 253 22.95 9.23 33.85
C VAL A 253 23.40 10.57 33.28
N ILE A 254 22.47 11.40 32.80
CA ILE A 254 22.76 12.75 32.29
C ILE A 254 23.36 13.62 33.41
N LEU A 255 22.83 13.54 34.63
CA LEU A 255 23.33 14.30 35.79
C LEU A 255 24.72 13.87 36.28
N SER A 256 25.19 12.68 35.92
CA SER A 256 26.55 12.21 36.25
C SER A 256 27.62 12.58 35.21
N LYS A 257 27.20 13.06 34.04
CA LYS A 257 28.08 13.54 32.96
C LYS A 257 28.35 15.06 33.04
N VAL A 258 27.67 15.78 33.94
CA VAL A 258 27.88 17.20 34.27
C VAL A 258 28.77 17.31 35.50
#